data_AF-A0A928S4E7-F1
#
_entry.id   AF-A0A928S4E7-F1
#
_cell.length_a   1.000
_cell.length_b   1.000
_cell.length_c   1.000
_cell.angle_alpha   90.00
_cell.angle_beta   90.00
_cell.angle_gamma   90.00
#
_symmetry.space_group_name_H-M   'P 1'
#
loop_
_entity.id
_entity.type
_entity.pdbx_description
1 polymer ?
#
loop_
_entity_poly.entity_id
_entity_poly.type
_entity_poly.pdbx_seq_one_letter_code
_entity_poly.pdbx_strand_id
1 'polypeptide(L)' 'MIIRKNSLSNRSQQGAATQAILMSVYRTLKLRGHDPIRTIVAALRTCLQAGKLPPLPPPVVANG' A
#
# COMPACT_ATOMS: atom_id res chain seq x y z
N MET A 1 22.16 -2.98 -10.87
CA MET A 1 22.44 -2.43 -9.52
C MET A 1 21.40 -1.40 -9.03
N ILE A 2 20.40 -1.01 -9.84
CA ILE A 2 19.39 -0.01 -9.45
C ILE A 2 18.33 -0.57 -8.49
N ILE A 3 17.96 -1.85 -8.65
CA ILE A 3 16.94 -2.52 -7.82
C ILE A 3 17.34 -2.55 -6.34
N ARG A 4 18.60 -2.84 -6.00
CA ARG A 4 19.06 -2.87 -4.59
C ARG A 4 19.06 -1.50 -3.93
N LYS A 5 19.38 -0.42 -4.68
CA LYS A 5 19.42 0.94 -4.15
C LYS A 5 18.02 1.45 -3.81
N ASN A 6 17.05 1.17 -4.69
CA ASN A 6 15.67 1.60 -4.53
C ASN A 6 14.86 0.65 -3.62
N SER A 7 15.20 -0.64 -3.56
CA SER A 7 14.56 -1.61 -2.67
C SER A 7 15.00 -1.50 -1.20
N LEU A 8 16.18 -0.91 -0.93
CA LEU A 8 16.69 -0.69 0.42
C LEU A 8 16.53 0.76 0.90
N SER A 9 15.83 1.61 0.14
CA SER A 9 15.70 3.05 0.43
C SER A 9 17.03 3.67 0.90
N ASN A 10 18.09 3.48 0.10
CA ASN A 10 19.44 4.00 0.40
C ASN A 10 20.01 3.60 1.78
N ARG A 11 19.74 2.36 2.25
CA ARG A 11 20.07 1.82 3.59
C ARG A 11 19.30 2.43 4.77
N SER A 12 18.28 3.26 4.52
CA SER A 12 17.39 3.69 5.58
C SER A 12 16.50 2.51 5.99
N GLN A 13 16.72 1.98 7.19
CA GLN A 13 15.92 0.88 7.74
C GLN A 13 14.44 1.28 7.89
N GLN A 14 14.19 2.55 8.24
CA GLN A 14 12.84 3.12 8.30
C GLN A 14 12.18 3.24 6.92
N GLY A 15 12.95 3.67 5.91
CA GLY A 15 12.46 3.73 4.53
C GLY A 15 12.15 2.35 3.96
N ALA A 16 13.04 1.37 4.20
CA ALA A 16 12.85 -0.01 3.77
C ALA A 16 11.64 -0.67 4.45
N ALA A 17 11.42 -0.44 5.75
CA ALA A 17 10.24 -0.94 6.47
C ALA A 17 8.95 -0.32 5.91
N THR A 18 8.93 1.00 5.70
CA THR A 18 7.79 1.71 5.12
C THR A 18 7.46 1.19 3.72
N GLN A 19 8.48 1.00 2.89
CA GLN A 19 8.34 0.45 1.54
C GLN A 19 7.84 -1.00 1.57
N ALA A 20 8.32 -1.84 2.47
CA ALA A 20 7.85 -3.22 2.61
C ALA A 20 6.37 -3.29 3.00
N ILE A 21 5.93 -2.45 3.94
CA ILE A 21 4.52 -2.35 4.35
C ILE A 21 3.66 -1.87 3.18
N LEU A 22 4.06 -0.81 2.48
CA LEU A 22 3.35 -0.29 1.31
C LEU A 22 3.25 -1.33 0.19
N MET A 23 4.33 -2.07 -0.07
CA MET A 23 4.32 -3.13 -1.08
C MET A 23 3.41 -4.30 -0.69
N SER A 24 3.34 -4.65 0.60
CA SER A 24 2.41 -5.66 1.11
C SER A 24 0.95 -5.23 0.90
N VAL A 25 0.62 -3.97 1.24
CA VAL A 25 -0.73 -3.41 1.03
C VAL A 25 -1.06 -3.34 -0.45
N TYR A 26 -0.15 -2.82 -1.28
CA TYR A 26 -0.29 -2.75 -2.73
C TYR A 26 -0.57 -4.13 -3.33
N ARG A 27 0.22 -5.14 -2.95
CA ARG A 27 0.03 -6.53 -3.41
C ARG A 27 -1.33 -7.08 -2.99
N THR A 28 -1.74 -6.83 -1.75
CA THR A 28 -3.03 -7.28 -1.24
C THR A 28 -4.20 -6.66 -2.01
N LEU A 29 -4.12 -5.37 -2.33
CA LEU A 29 -5.14 -4.67 -3.11
C LEU A 29 -5.20 -5.18 -4.57
N LYS A 30 -4.04 -5.42 -5.18
CA LYS A 30 -3.92 -6.04 -6.51
C LYS A 30 -4.55 -7.44 -6.54
N LEU A 31 -4.30 -8.26 -5.52
CA LEU A 31 -4.90 -9.61 -5.41
C LEU A 31 -6.42 -9.56 -5.20
N ARG A 32 -6.94 -8.49 -4.59
CA ARG A 32 -8.37 -8.26 -4.37
C ARG A 32 -9.08 -7.64 -5.59
N GLY A 33 -8.38 -7.41 -6.70
CA GLY A 33 -8.96 -6.83 -7.92
C GLY A 33 -9.19 -5.32 -7.85
N HIS A 34 -8.68 -4.63 -6.83
CA HIS A 34 -8.82 -3.17 -6.69
C HIS A 34 -7.69 -2.44 -7.38
N ASP A 35 -7.94 -1.19 -7.80
CA ASP A 35 -6.86 -0.28 -8.21
C ASP A 35 -6.05 0.13 -6.96
N PRO A 36 -4.81 -0.35 -6.81
CA PRO A 36 -4.08 -0.24 -5.56
C PRO A 36 -3.62 1.20 -5.30
N ILE A 37 -3.31 1.98 -6.34
CA ILE A 37 -2.83 3.36 -6.19
C ILE A 37 -4.00 4.24 -5.74
N ARG A 38 -5.15 4.13 -6.41
CA ARG A 38 -6.34 4.92 -6.07
C ARG A 38 -6.82 4.63 -4.65
N THR A 39 -6.79 3.37 -4.24
CA THR A 39 -7.20 2.93 -2.91
C THR A 39 -6.24 3.42 -1.82
N ILE A 40 -4.91 3.34 -2.06
CA ILE A 40 -3.92 3.86 -1.10
C ILE A 40 -4.08 5.38 -0.94
N VAL A 41 -4.25 6.12 -2.04
CA VAL A 41 -4.45 7.59 -1.98
C VAL A 41 -5.73 7.95 -1.20
N ALA A 42 -6.82 7.23 -1.45
CA ALA A 42 -8.07 7.41 -0.70
C ALA A 42 -7.87 7.10 0.79
N ALA A 43 -7.19 6.00 1.11
CA ALA A 43 -6.91 5.60 2.48
C ALA A 43 -6.04 6.64 3.22
N LEU A 44 -5.00 7.15 2.57
CA LEU A 44 -4.14 8.19 3.12
C LEU A 44 -4.90 9.50 3.34
N ARG A 45 -5.78 9.91 2.41
CA ARG A 45 -6.63 11.08 2.60
C ARG A 45 -7.55 10.92 3.82
N THR A 46 -8.18 9.76 3.98
CA THR A 46 -9.01 9.45 5.14
C THR A 46 -8.19 9.42 6.44
N CYS A 47 -6.98 8.86 6.42
CA CYS A 47 -6.07 8.90 7.57
C CYS A 47 -5.72 10.32 7.99
N LEU A 48 -5.39 11.19 7.04
CA LEU A 48 -5.01 12.57 7.31
C LEU A 48 -6.19 13.39 7.86
N GLN A 49 -7.42 13.06 7.47
CA GLN A 49 -8.63 13.75 7.94
C GLN A 49 -9.15 13.21 9.27
N ALA A 50 -9.14 11.89 9.47
CA ALA A 50 -9.76 11.23 10.63
C ALA A 50 -8.77 10.76 11.70
N GLY A 51 -7.46 10.78 11.42
CA GLY A 51 -6.42 10.24 12.29
C GLY A 51 -6.48 8.72 12.48
N LYS A 52 -7.33 8.01 11.72
CA LYS A 52 -7.56 6.57 11.83
C LYS A 52 -7.35 5.89 10.48
N LEU A 53 -6.70 4.73 10.49
CA LEU A 53 -6.51 3.91 9.29
C LEU A 53 -7.87 3.32 8.89
N PRO A 54 -8.35 3.56 7.65
CA PRO A 54 -9.58 2.94 7.21
C PRO A 54 -9.40 1.42 7.12
N PRO A 55 -10.46 0.63 7.42
CA PRO A 55 -10.40 -0.82 7.32
C PRO A 55 -10.09 -1.27 5.89
N LEU A 56 -9.44 -2.42 5.74
CA LEU A 56 -9.13 -2.97 4.42
C LEU A 56 -10.42 -3.15 3.61
N PRO A 57 -10.51 -2.64 2.37
CA PRO A 57 -11.70 -2.81 1.56
C PRO A 57 -11.94 -4.30 1.31
N PRO A 58 -13.21 -4.76 1.37
CA PRO A 58 -13.55 -6.14 1.07
C PRO A 58 -13.05 -6.53 -0.33
N PRO A 59 -12.76 -7.82 -0.58
CA PRO A 59 -12.39 -8.27 -1.92
C PRO A 59 -13.44 -7.82 -2.94
N VAL A 60 -13.02 -7.46 -4.16
CA VAL A 60 -13.98 -7.38 -5.28
C VAL A 60 -14.49 -8.81 -5.46
N VAL A 61 -15.63 -9.12 -4.84
CA VAL A 61 -16.43 -10.28 -5.23
C VAL A 61 -16.86 -10.01 -6.66
N ALA A 62 -16.26 -10.74 -7.60
CA ALA A 62 -16.82 -10.89 -8.93
C ALA A 62 -18.20 -11.54 -8.72
N ASN A 63 -19.27 -10.73 -8.80
CA ASN A 63 -20.60 -11.26 -9.02
C ASN A 63 -20.62 -11.80 -10.45
N GLY A 64 -20.48 -13.11 -10.59
CA GLY A 64 -20.55 -13.87 -11.84
C GLY A 64 -20.73 -15.34 -11.53
#